data_AF-A0A938MGC4-F1
#
_entry.id   AF-A0A938MGC4-F1
#
_cell.length_a   1.000
_cell.length_b   1.000
_cell.length_c   1.000
_cell.angle_alpha   90.00
_cell.angle_beta   90.00
_cell.angle_gamma   90.00
#
_symmetry.space_group_name_H-M   'P 1'
#
loop_
_entity.id
_entity.type
_entity.pdbx_description
1 polymer ?
#
loop_
_entity_poly.entity_id
_entity_poly.type
_entity_poly.pdbx_seq_one_letter_code
_entity_poly.pdbx_strand_id
1 'polypeptide(L)'
;DAFTAELAKIGVPTVASKAKFQQKVANLNVISNVEGIVTGAGLKGGNIEFWPHNYGPPNSAAIPNASSELWDFGDEIALPEDGYGSMQVHNHEAKQTIFALNSWKGGLKADLGIGNSTGQTRDWTFMRNADTYSLKKLRVLVRPKK
;
A
#
# COMPACT_ATOMS: atom_id res chain seq x y z
N ASP A 1 -6.93 13.90 5.98
CA ASP A 1 -8.23 13.48 6.58
C ASP A 1 -8.13 12.01 6.95
N ALA A 2 -8.98 11.52 7.85
CA ALA A 2 -8.90 10.12 8.29
C ALA A 2 -9.63 9.22 7.27
N PHE A 3 -8.94 8.22 6.71
CA PHE A 3 -9.55 7.26 5.78
C PHE A 3 -10.58 6.34 6.44
N THR A 4 -10.56 6.24 7.78
CA THR A 4 -11.58 5.56 8.60
C THR A 4 -11.57 6.09 10.05
N ALA A 5 -12.68 5.91 10.75
CA ALA A 5 -12.80 6.09 12.21
C ALA A 5 -12.80 4.75 12.98
N GLU A 6 -12.85 3.62 12.27
CA GLU A 6 -12.94 2.29 12.88
C GLU A 6 -11.54 1.75 13.17
N LEU A 7 -11.14 1.73 14.45
CA LEU A 7 -9.81 1.27 14.88
C LEU A 7 -9.45 -0.13 14.36
N ALA A 8 -10.44 -1.03 14.27
CA ALA A 8 -10.25 -2.40 13.78
C ALA A 8 -9.82 -2.46 12.30
N LYS A 9 -10.01 -1.39 11.51
CA LYS A 9 -9.72 -1.34 10.08
C LYS A 9 -8.39 -0.65 9.71
N ILE A 10 -7.60 -0.27 10.71
CA ILE A 10 -6.37 0.54 10.53
C ILE A 10 -5.10 -0.34 10.42
N GLY A 11 -5.15 -1.58 10.92
CA GLY A 11 -4.07 -2.55 10.82
C GLY A 11 -4.03 -3.26 9.46
N VAL A 12 -3.30 -4.38 9.41
CA VAL A 12 -3.25 -5.24 8.21
C VAL A 12 -4.66 -5.65 7.78
N PRO A 13 -5.06 -5.42 6.51
CA PRO A 13 -6.43 -5.59 6.07
C PRO A 13 -6.73 -7.07 5.82
N THR A 14 -7.21 -7.76 6.84
CA THR A 14 -7.60 -9.17 6.77
C THR A 14 -9.09 -9.33 6.50
N VAL A 15 -9.52 -10.52 6.09
CA VAL A 15 -10.95 -10.87 5.95
C VAL A 15 -11.72 -10.60 7.24
N ALA A 16 -11.09 -10.83 8.40
CA ALA A 16 -11.70 -10.60 9.71
C ALA A 16 -11.82 -9.11 10.06
N SER A 17 -10.85 -8.27 9.64
CA SER A 17 -10.93 -6.82 9.90
C SER A 17 -11.96 -6.11 9.03
N LYS A 18 -12.41 -6.73 7.93
CA LYS A 18 -13.33 -6.14 6.95
C LYS A 18 -12.83 -4.81 6.38
N ALA A 19 -11.50 -4.59 6.41
CA ALA A 19 -10.87 -3.43 5.81
C ALA A 19 -10.81 -3.62 4.29
N LYS A 20 -11.40 -2.67 3.56
CA LYS A 20 -11.37 -2.60 2.10
C LYS A 20 -11.37 -1.12 1.70
N PHE A 21 -10.21 -0.60 1.34
CA PHE A 21 -10.03 0.80 0.96
C PHE A 21 -9.24 0.90 -0.34
N GLN A 22 -9.92 1.32 -1.41
CA GLN A 22 -9.36 1.78 -2.68
C GLN A 22 -9.74 3.25 -2.82
N GLN A 23 -8.87 4.16 -2.41
CA GLN A 23 -9.19 5.58 -2.44
C GLN A 23 -7.96 6.47 -2.40
N LYS A 24 -8.09 7.62 -3.07
CA LYS A 24 -7.20 8.75 -2.87
C LYS A 24 -7.33 9.27 -1.45
N VAL A 25 -6.21 9.66 -0.86
CA VAL A 25 -6.15 10.30 0.46
C VAL A 25 -5.50 11.66 0.33
N ALA A 26 -6.06 12.67 0.99
CA ALA A 26 -5.50 14.01 0.98
C ALA A 26 -4.60 14.24 2.21
N ASN A 27 -3.70 15.22 2.08
CA ASN A 27 -2.80 15.64 3.14
C ASN A 27 -1.76 14.57 3.53
N LEU A 28 -1.20 13.90 2.52
CA LEU A 28 -0.13 12.94 2.72
C LEU A 28 1.14 13.69 3.17
N ASN A 29 1.66 13.32 4.34
CA ASN A 29 2.94 13.80 4.84
C ASN A 29 3.95 12.66 4.77
N VAL A 30 5.06 12.87 4.05
CA VAL A 30 6.11 11.86 3.88
C VAL A 30 7.42 12.42 4.42
N ILE A 31 8.00 11.70 5.38
CA ILE A 31 9.35 11.90 5.89
C ILE A 31 10.07 10.58 5.67
N SER A 32 11.18 10.58 4.94
CA SER A 32 11.93 9.38 4.58
C SER A 32 13.41 9.69 4.45
N ASN A 33 14.24 8.70 4.74
CA ASN A 33 15.67 8.69 4.42
C ASN A 33 16.00 7.78 3.22
N VAL A 34 14.99 7.19 2.58
CA VAL A 34 15.17 6.39 1.37
C VAL A 34 15.30 7.33 0.18
N GLU A 35 16.40 7.19 -0.56
CA GLU A 35 16.67 7.98 -1.76
C GLU A 35 15.54 7.82 -2.79
N GLY A 36 15.23 8.91 -3.49
CA GLY A 36 14.20 8.95 -4.52
C GLY A 36 12.79 9.18 -4.00
N ILE A 37 12.45 8.89 -2.74
CA ILE A 37 11.11 9.19 -2.21
C ILE A 37 10.90 10.70 -2.10
N VAL A 38 9.82 11.20 -2.68
CA VAL A 38 9.41 12.60 -2.53
C VAL A 38 8.91 12.83 -1.11
N THR A 39 9.68 13.58 -0.33
CA THR A 39 9.29 14.01 1.02
C THR A 39 8.54 15.33 0.99
N GLY A 40 7.66 15.56 1.97
CA GLY A 40 6.93 16.82 2.09
C GLY A 40 5.71 16.70 2.98
N ALA A 41 5.04 17.82 3.21
CA ALA A 41 3.76 17.87 3.89
C ALA A 41 2.65 18.28 2.92
N GLY A 42 1.46 17.73 3.10
CA GLY A 42 0.28 18.11 2.32
C GLY A 42 0.30 17.64 0.86
N LEU A 43 1.10 16.63 0.52
CA LEU A 43 1.19 16.07 -0.83
C LEU A 43 -0.20 15.60 -1.32
N LYS A 44 -0.48 15.82 -2.61
CA LYS A 44 -1.81 15.60 -3.19
C LYS A 44 -1.96 14.24 -3.86
N GLY A 45 -0.86 13.62 -4.27
CA GLY A 45 -0.86 12.29 -4.88
C GLY A 45 -1.16 11.11 -3.95
N GLY A 46 -1.68 11.31 -2.73
CA GLY A 46 -1.94 10.20 -1.82
C GLY A 46 -2.96 9.21 -2.38
N ASN A 47 -2.63 7.92 -2.40
CA ASN A 47 -3.56 6.82 -2.67
C ASN A 47 -3.28 5.66 -1.72
N ILE A 48 -4.32 4.98 -1.25
CA ILE A 48 -4.18 3.78 -0.42
C ILE A 48 -4.87 2.59 -1.05
N GLU A 49 -4.22 1.44 -0.88
CA GLU A 49 -4.63 0.17 -1.46
C GLU A 49 -4.61 -0.90 -0.37
N PHE A 50 -5.70 -0.96 0.42
CA PHE A 50 -5.82 -1.80 1.61
C PHE A 50 -6.96 -2.81 1.47
N TRP A 51 -6.65 -4.07 1.21
CA TRP A 51 -7.64 -5.16 1.12
C TRP A 51 -6.99 -6.54 1.26
N PRO A 52 -7.75 -7.56 1.73
CA PRO A 52 -7.26 -8.95 1.78
C PRO A 52 -7.29 -9.67 0.42
N HIS A 53 -7.87 -9.06 -0.61
CA HIS A 53 -8.26 -9.70 -1.86
C HIS A 53 -7.06 -10.08 -2.75
N ASN A 54 -7.33 -10.87 -3.79
CA ASN A 54 -6.46 -10.89 -4.96
C ASN A 54 -6.54 -9.54 -5.69
N TYR A 55 -5.59 -9.29 -6.57
CA TYR A 55 -5.57 -8.07 -7.39
C TYR A 55 -4.73 -8.25 -8.65
N GLY A 56 -4.93 -7.37 -9.62
CA GLY A 56 -4.20 -7.35 -10.89
C GLY A 56 -3.89 -5.92 -11.34
N PRO A 57 -3.08 -5.76 -12.41
CA PRO A 57 -2.62 -4.45 -12.87
C PRO A 57 -3.64 -3.47 -13.44
N PRO A 58 -4.85 -3.85 -13.91
CA PRO A 58 -5.75 -2.88 -14.53
C PRO A 58 -6.06 -1.69 -13.62
N ASN A 59 -5.99 -0.47 -14.16
CA ASN A 59 -6.30 0.75 -13.42
C ASN A 59 -7.80 1.10 -13.45
N SER A 60 -8.65 0.20 -12.97
CA SER A 60 -10.11 0.35 -13.01
C SER A 60 -10.61 1.52 -12.14
N ALA A 61 -9.83 1.93 -11.13
CA ALA A 61 -10.12 3.11 -10.30
C ALA A 61 -9.69 4.45 -10.95
N ALA A 62 -9.10 4.41 -12.14
CA ALA A 62 -8.62 5.58 -12.88
C ALA A 62 -7.69 6.50 -12.05
N ILE A 63 -6.77 5.88 -11.30
CA ILE A 63 -5.74 6.63 -10.56
C ILE A 63 -4.79 7.30 -11.57
N PRO A 64 -4.62 8.63 -11.53
CA PRO A 64 -3.75 9.31 -12.47
C PRO A 64 -2.32 8.79 -12.38
N ASN A 65 -1.70 8.58 -13.55
CA ASN A 65 -0.34 8.05 -13.75
C ASN A 65 -0.13 6.56 -13.45
N ALA A 66 -1.14 5.84 -12.96
CA ALA A 66 -1.02 4.40 -12.71
C ALA A 66 -0.98 3.62 -14.04
N SER A 67 -0.27 2.50 -14.03
CA SER A 67 -0.21 1.59 -15.16
C SER A 67 -1.47 0.72 -15.23
N SER A 68 -1.82 0.27 -16.44
CA SER A 68 -2.81 -0.81 -16.61
C SER A 68 -2.18 -2.18 -16.85
N GLU A 69 -0.84 -2.24 -16.85
CA GLU A 69 -0.05 -3.43 -17.22
C GLU A 69 0.99 -3.81 -16.14
N LEU A 70 1.19 -2.95 -15.16
CA LEU A 70 2.19 -3.12 -14.11
C LEU A 70 1.53 -2.88 -12.76
N TRP A 71 1.73 -3.78 -11.80
CA TRP A 71 1.34 -3.56 -10.41
C TRP A 71 2.03 -2.32 -9.86
N ASP A 72 1.23 -1.30 -9.52
CA ASP A 72 1.72 -0.03 -8.99
C ASP A 72 0.80 0.60 -7.95
N PHE A 73 0.07 1.66 -8.28
CA PHE A 73 -0.67 2.48 -7.33
C PHE A 73 -2.10 2.76 -7.79
N GLY A 74 -2.61 1.90 -8.67
CA GLY A 74 -3.99 1.89 -9.13
C GLY A 74 -4.50 0.49 -9.42
N ASP A 75 -3.99 -0.53 -8.72
CA ASP A 75 -4.29 -1.93 -9.00
C ASP A 75 -5.78 -2.27 -8.81
N GLU A 76 -6.28 -3.22 -9.59
CA GLU A 76 -7.68 -3.66 -9.54
C GLU A 76 -7.86 -4.81 -8.56
N ILE A 77 -8.78 -4.64 -7.60
CA ILE A 77 -9.24 -5.68 -6.69
C ILE A 77 -9.93 -6.81 -7.46
N ALA A 78 -9.52 -8.05 -7.20
CA ALA A 78 -10.08 -9.26 -7.80
C ALA A 78 -10.49 -10.29 -6.73
N LEU A 79 -11.41 -11.20 -7.07
CA LEU A 79 -11.78 -12.33 -6.21
C LEU A 79 -10.70 -13.42 -6.18
N PRO A 80 -10.64 -14.24 -5.11
CA PRO A 80 -11.45 -14.19 -3.90
C PRO A 80 -11.05 -13.07 -2.91
N GLU A 81 -11.92 -12.80 -1.92
CA GLU A 81 -11.64 -11.85 -0.82
C GLU A 81 -10.46 -12.29 0.05
N ASP A 82 -10.29 -13.59 0.31
CA ASP A 82 -9.15 -14.12 1.05
C ASP A 82 -7.96 -14.43 0.12
N GLY A 83 -7.49 -13.41 -0.59
CA GLY A 83 -6.48 -13.54 -1.63
C GLY A 83 -5.06 -13.23 -1.18
N TYR A 84 -4.30 -12.65 -2.11
CA TYR A 84 -2.90 -12.25 -1.96
C TYR A 84 -2.72 -11.14 -0.91
N GLY A 85 -3.63 -10.16 -0.91
CA GLY A 85 -3.65 -9.08 0.07
C GLY A 85 -2.68 -7.95 -0.28
N SER A 86 -3.17 -6.72 -0.13
CA SER A 86 -2.43 -5.48 -0.34
C SER A 86 -2.62 -4.57 0.87
N MET A 87 -1.50 -4.06 1.40
CA MET A 87 -1.48 -2.93 2.34
C MET A 87 -0.41 -1.95 1.88
N GLN A 88 -0.80 -1.08 0.95
CA GLN A 88 0.13 -0.17 0.27
C GLN A 88 -0.32 1.28 0.38
N VAL A 89 0.66 2.17 0.51
CA VAL A 89 0.46 3.63 0.48
C VAL A 89 1.32 4.20 -0.63
N HIS A 90 0.73 5.10 -1.41
CA HIS A 90 1.32 5.60 -2.64
C HIS A 90 1.31 7.13 -2.72
N ASN A 91 2.20 7.67 -3.53
CA ASN A 91 2.17 9.01 -4.09
C ASN A 91 2.07 8.91 -5.62
N HIS A 92 0.86 8.88 -6.16
CA HIS A 92 0.57 8.69 -7.58
C HIS A 92 1.02 9.88 -8.46
N GLU A 93 1.12 11.09 -7.90
CA GLU A 93 1.68 12.25 -8.63
C GLU A 93 3.18 12.08 -8.88
N ALA A 94 3.91 11.56 -7.89
CA ALA A 94 5.33 11.23 -8.01
C ALA A 94 5.59 9.85 -8.64
N LYS A 95 4.53 9.06 -8.92
CA LYS A 95 4.59 7.67 -9.39
C LYS A 95 5.37 6.75 -8.42
N GLN A 96 5.07 6.86 -7.13
CA GLN A 96 5.82 6.21 -6.06
C GLN A 96 4.94 5.35 -5.17
N THR A 97 5.39 4.12 -4.95
CA THR A 97 5.08 3.38 -3.73
C THR A 97 5.80 4.02 -2.56
N ILE A 98 5.10 4.40 -1.50
CA ILE A 98 5.70 4.91 -0.26
C ILE A 98 6.10 3.73 0.63
N PHE A 99 5.17 2.80 0.87
CA PHE A 99 5.48 1.49 1.43
C PHE A 99 4.51 0.43 0.91
N ALA A 100 4.96 -0.81 0.96
CA ALA A 100 4.16 -1.99 0.63
C ALA A 100 4.33 -3.10 1.67
N LEU A 101 3.21 -3.73 2.01
CA LEU A 101 3.12 -5.00 2.72
C LEU A 101 2.07 -5.86 1.99
N ASN A 102 2.52 -6.84 1.22
CA ASN A 102 1.64 -7.74 0.47
C ASN A 102 1.89 -9.19 0.91
N SER A 103 0.95 -10.09 0.62
CA SER A 103 1.13 -11.54 0.87
C SER A 103 1.55 -11.90 2.29
N TRP A 104 1.03 -11.19 3.30
CA TRP A 104 1.43 -11.38 4.71
C TRP A 104 1.20 -12.82 5.21
N LYS A 105 0.25 -13.56 4.63
CA LYS A 105 0.04 -15.00 4.90
C LYS A 105 1.25 -15.86 4.52
N GLY A 106 2.11 -15.38 3.61
CA GLY A 106 3.36 -16.03 3.21
C GLY A 106 4.47 -15.97 4.26
N GLY A 107 4.29 -15.24 5.37
CA GLY A 107 5.26 -15.14 6.46
C GLY A 107 6.60 -14.59 5.98
N LEU A 108 7.65 -15.43 6.04
CA LEU A 108 8.99 -15.08 5.55
C LEU A 108 9.06 -14.86 4.02
N LYS A 109 8.00 -15.21 3.29
CA LYS A 109 7.86 -14.97 1.85
C LYS A 109 6.82 -13.91 1.52
N ALA A 110 6.42 -13.09 2.50
CA ALA A 110 5.67 -11.87 2.24
C ALA A 110 6.50 -10.86 1.42
N ASP A 111 5.81 -9.88 0.85
CA ASP A 111 6.42 -8.81 0.07
C ASP A 111 6.50 -7.54 0.92
N LEU A 112 7.70 -6.99 1.09
CA LEU A 112 7.94 -5.81 1.90
C LEU A 112 8.76 -4.79 1.15
N GLY A 113 8.40 -3.51 1.28
CA GLY A 113 9.10 -2.45 0.57
C GLY A 113 8.85 -1.05 1.12
N ILE A 114 9.83 -0.17 0.91
CA ILE A 114 9.73 1.28 1.10
C ILE A 114 10.30 1.92 -0.17
N GLY A 115 9.53 2.78 -0.84
CA GLY A 115 9.87 3.26 -2.18
C GLY A 115 9.45 2.28 -3.28
N ASN A 116 9.71 2.66 -4.54
CA ASN A 116 9.48 1.77 -5.68
C ASN A 116 10.45 0.58 -5.63
N SER A 117 9.93 -0.61 -5.88
CA SER A 117 10.75 -1.81 -6.05
C SER A 117 11.62 -1.70 -7.31
N THR A 118 12.81 -2.30 -7.25
CA THR A 118 13.72 -2.49 -8.40
C THR A 118 13.44 -3.80 -9.15
N GLY A 119 12.42 -4.55 -8.73
CA GLY A 119 12.00 -5.82 -9.33
C GLY A 119 11.03 -5.64 -10.49
N GLN A 120 10.18 -6.66 -10.70
CA GLN A 120 9.25 -6.71 -11.82
C GLN A 120 8.00 -5.84 -11.64
N THR A 121 7.70 -5.39 -10.42
CA THR A 121 6.57 -4.49 -10.12
C THR A 121 7.06 -3.24 -9.37
N ARG A 122 6.26 -2.18 -9.29
CA ARG A 122 6.62 -0.97 -8.52
C ARG A 122 6.27 -1.08 -7.04
N ASP A 123 5.22 -1.83 -6.74
CA ASP A 123 4.57 -1.97 -5.44
C ASP A 123 5.05 -3.18 -4.61
N TRP A 124 6.16 -3.80 -5.04
CA TRP A 124 6.78 -4.98 -4.43
C TRP A 124 5.98 -6.29 -4.55
N THR A 125 4.84 -6.29 -5.25
CA THR A 125 4.09 -7.52 -5.53
C THR A 125 4.98 -8.61 -6.14
N PHE A 126 4.90 -9.82 -5.57
CA PHE A 126 5.68 -11.02 -5.91
C PHE A 126 7.17 -11.03 -5.54
N MET A 127 7.67 -10.05 -4.79
CA MET A 127 9.10 -9.97 -4.43
C MET A 127 9.57 -11.02 -3.42
N ARG A 128 8.67 -11.53 -2.56
CA ARG A 128 8.86 -12.60 -1.57
C ARG A 128 10.11 -12.42 -0.71
N ASN A 129 10.41 -11.19 -0.35
CA ASN A 129 11.67 -10.74 0.22
C ASN A 129 11.62 -10.53 1.74
N ALA A 130 10.52 -10.89 2.41
CA ALA A 130 10.40 -10.63 3.84
C ALA A 130 11.54 -11.24 4.67
N ASP A 131 12.05 -12.42 4.32
CA ASP A 131 13.20 -13.07 4.97
C ASP A 131 14.50 -12.26 4.94
N THR A 132 14.67 -11.35 3.98
CA THR A 132 15.88 -10.52 3.84
C THR A 132 16.02 -9.45 4.92
N TYR A 133 14.95 -9.11 5.64
CA TYR A 133 14.97 -8.09 6.69
C TYR A 133 15.19 -8.71 8.07
N SER A 134 16.23 -8.30 8.80
CA SER A 134 16.46 -8.71 10.19
C SER A 134 15.48 -8.06 11.19
N LEU A 135 15.00 -6.85 10.89
CA LEU A 135 13.99 -6.13 11.65
C LEU A 135 12.91 -5.58 10.71
N LYS A 136 11.64 -5.81 11.06
CA LYS A 136 10.47 -5.35 10.32
C LYS A 136 9.50 -4.73 11.31
N LYS A 137 9.24 -3.42 11.19
CA LYS A 137 8.39 -2.70 12.14
C LYS A 137 7.53 -1.66 11.44
N LEU A 138 6.23 -1.90 11.41
CA LEU A 138 5.22 -0.92 11.04
C LEU A 138 4.51 -0.45 12.30
N ARG A 139 4.46 0.86 12.53
CA ARG A 139 3.67 1.46 13.61
C ARG A 139 2.58 2.31 12.97
N VAL A 140 1.33 2.03 13.31
CA VAL A 140 0.20 2.84 12.90
C VAL A 140 -0.32 3.59 14.12
N LEU A 141 -0.38 4.91 14.01
CA LEU A 141 -0.78 5.82 15.08
C LEU A 141 -2.02 6.57 14.63
N VAL A 142 -2.98 6.71 15.53
CA VAL A 142 -4.17 7.55 15.32
C VAL A 142 -4.07 8.78 16.19
N ARG A 143 -4.58 9.90 15.68
CA ARG A 143 -4.78 11.10 16.48
C ARG A 143 -6.23 11.11 16.95
N PRO A 144 -6.51 10.91 18.26
CA PRO A 144 -7.86 11.03 18.79
C PRO A 144 -8.40 12.44 18.53
N LYS A 145 -9.72 12.55 18.30
CA LYS A 145 -10.38 13.86 18.38
C LYS A 145 -10.18 14.37 19.81
N LYS A 146 -9.79 15.64 19.92
CA LYS A 146 -9.78 16.36 21.21
C LYS A 146 -11.21 16.62 21.66
#